data_AF-A0A2U1RPT4-F1
#
_entry.id   AF-A0A2U1RPT4-F1
#
_cell.length_a   1.000
_cell.length_b   1.000
_cell.length_c   1.000
_cell.angle_alpha   90.00
_cell.angle_beta   90.00
_cell.angle_gamma   90.00
#
_symmetry.space_group_name_H-M   'P 1'
#
loop_
_entity.id
_entity.type
_entity.pdbx_description
1 polymer ?
#
loop_
_entity_poly.entity_id
_entity_poly.type
_entity_poly.pdbx_seq_one_letter_code
_entity_poly.pdbx_strand_id
1 'polypeptide(L)'
;MSEGRRSIRCVIVAVMIALVMLMSGRSPSTWLRAGVADAQELVFMKALEDAEKAIREARDYEAEIYAPEEFSLALEYLAQAKDEAKLFRAATQEKGGHLFSARTSGEAVSLLAEKAQYQAKVAGTKAIEVKATDEITTIKALITDTFNTTVDRRFTPTRERLFGELSTKEAVRSEARKARAQAESELRRLTLEGQTTPAPQ
;
A
#
# COMPACT_ATOMS: atom_id res chain seq x y z
N MET A 1 11.52 15.85 -72.58
CA MET A 1 11.38 16.25 -71.16
C MET A 1 10.67 15.19 -70.31
N SER A 2 11.07 13.91 -70.39
CA SER A 2 10.39 12.80 -69.67
C SER A 2 11.32 11.92 -68.83
N GLU A 3 12.65 12.10 -68.92
CA GLU A 3 13.62 11.25 -68.19
C GLU A 3 13.85 11.69 -66.74
N GLY A 4 13.80 12.99 -66.44
CA GLY A 4 13.95 13.51 -65.07
C GLY A 4 12.85 13.07 -64.10
N ARG A 5 11.61 12.84 -64.59
CA ARG A 5 10.48 12.40 -63.75
C ARG A 5 10.55 10.91 -63.37
N ARG A 6 11.25 10.07 -64.15
CA ARG A 6 11.45 8.65 -63.81
C ARG A 6 12.53 8.46 -62.75
N SER A 7 13.60 9.26 -62.80
CA SER A 7 14.70 9.22 -61.82
C SER A 7 14.21 9.63 -60.42
N ILE A 8 13.44 10.72 -60.32
CA ILE A 8 12.88 11.19 -59.04
C ILE A 8 11.91 10.17 -58.43
N ARG A 9 11.09 9.49 -59.25
CA ARG A 9 10.18 8.44 -58.78
C ARG A 9 10.94 7.21 -58.25
N CYS A 10 12.06 6.84 -58.88
CA CYS A 10 12.89 5.73 -58.40
C CYS A 10 13.59 6.08 -57.08
N VAL A 11 14.06 7.31 -56.92
CA VAL A 11 14.67 7.78 -55.67
C VAL A 11 13.65 7.83 -54.53
N ILE A 12 12.43 8.32 -54.77
CA ILE A 12 11.36 8.34 -53.76
C ILE A 12 10.99 6.91 -53.34
N VAL A 13 10.87 5.98 -54.29
CA VAL A 13 10.59 4.56 -53.98
C VAL A 13 11.75 3.92 -53.20
N ALA A 14 13.00 4.19 -53.56
CA ALA A 14 14.16 3.69 -52.83
C ALA A 14 14.24 4.25 -51.40
N VAL A 15 13.93 5.54 -51.21
CA VAL A 15 13.85 6.18 -49.88
C VAL A 15 12.71 5.58 -49.06
N MET A 16 11.53 5.36 -49.66
CA MET A 16 10.39 4.72 -49.00
C MET A 16 10.70 3.28 -48.58
N ILE A 17 11.37 2.50 -49.43
CA ILE A 17 11.80 1.12 -49.12
C ILE A 17 12.86 1.12 -48.01
N ALA A 18 13.83 2.05 -48.05
CA ALA A 18 14.83 2.19 -47.00
C ALA A 18 14.21 2.63 -45.67
N LEU A 19 13.22 3.53 -45.68
CA LEU A 19 12.48 3.97 -44.49
C LEU A 19 11.64 2.82 -43.90
N VAL A 20 10.98 2.04 -44.77
CA VAL A 20 10.21 0.87 -44.38
C VAL A 20 11.12 -0.23 -43.83
N MET A 21 12.30 -0.45 -44.39
CA MET A 21 13.27 -1.41 -43.85
C MET A 21 13.90 -0.94 -42.53
N LEU A 22 14.15 0.36 -42.34
CA LEU A 22 14.58 0.91 -41.04
C LEU A 22 13.49 0.77 -39.97
N MET A 23 12.21 0.86 -40.34
CA MET A 23 11.07 0.67 -39.44
C MET A 23 10.70 -0.80 -39.22
N SER A 24 11.05 -1.70 -40.15
CA SER A 24 10.76 -3.14 -40.05
C SER A 24 11.67 -3.87 -39.05
N GLY A 25 12.80 -3.27 -38.64
CA GLY A 25 13.68 -3.80 -37.59
C GLY A 25 13.35 -3.34 -36.17
N ARG A 26 12.49 -2.32 -36.00
CA ARG A 26 12.03 -1.81 -34.70
C ARG A 26 10.51 -1.81 -34.68
N SER A 27 9.99 -3.01 -34.44
CA SER A 27 8.56 -3.31 -34.40
C SER A 27 7.81 -2.31 -33.48
N PRO A 28 6.68 -1.69 -33.90
CA PRO A 28 5.85 -0.85 -33.03
C PRO A 28 5.33 -1.60 -31.80
N SER A 29 5.33 -2.93 -31.85
CA SER A 29 5.03 -3.81 -30.71
C SER A 29 6.04 -3.67 -29.57
N THR A 30 7.33 -3.37 -29.82
CA THR A 30 8.32 -3.23 -28.75
C THR A 30 8.21 -1.90 -28.02
N TRP A 31 7.79 -0.83 -28.70
CA TRP A 31 7.57 0.49 -28.09
C TRP A 31 6.31 0.52 -27.20
N LEU A 32 5.21 -0.08 -27.68
CA LEU A 32 4.02 -0.27 -26.85
C LEU A 32 4.29 -1.23 -25.68
N ARG A 33 5.12 -2.26 -25.86
CA ARG A 33 5.54 -3.17 -24.77
C ARG A 33 6.38 -2.47 -23.70
N ALA A 34 7.32 -1.62 -24.09
CA ALA A 34 8.11 -0.84 -23.14
C ALA A 34 7.22 0.12 -22.34
N GLY A 35 6.32 0.86 -23.01
CA GLY A 35 5.43 1.81 -22.34
C GLY A 35 4.43 1.19 -21.37
N VAL A 36 3.95 -0.03 -21.61
CA VAL A 36 3.03 -0.73 -20.68
C VAL A 36 3.79 -1.33 -19.49
N ALA A 37 4.99 -1.86 -19.70
CA ALA A 37 5.83 -2.37 -18.61
C ALA A 37 6.28 -1.23 -17.68
N ASP A 38 6.69 -0.09 -18.25
CA ASP A 38 7.08 1.11 -17.50
C ASP A 38 5.88 1.70 -16.72
N ALA A 39 4.68 1.67 -17.30
CA ALA A 39 3.47 2.12 -16.62
C ALA A 39 3.04 1.19 -15.47
N GLN A 40 3.19 -0.13 -15.64
CA GLN A 40 2.97 -1.07 -14.54
C GLN A 40 4.01 -0.88 -13.42
N GLU A 41 5.25 -0.57 -13.77
CA GLU A 41 6.31 -0.24 -12.81
C GLU A 41 6.04 0.97 -11.95
N LEU A 42 5.47 2.02 -12.53
CA LEU A 42 5.03 3.17 -11.75
C LEU A 42 3.92 2.83 -10.74
N VAL A 43 2.99 1.94 -11.10
CA VAL A 43 1.85 1.58 -10.22
C VAL A 43 2.32 0.75 -9.03
N PHE A 44 3.14 -0.29 -9.24
CA PHE A 44 3.61 -1.12 -8.13
C PHE A 44 4.60 -0.40 -7.22
N MET A 45 5.44 0.49 -7.78
CA MET A 45 6.35 1.31 -6.97
C MET A 45 5.58 2.24 -6.04
N LYS A 46 4.51 2.86 -6.55
CA LYS A 46 3.62 3.68 -5.73
C LYS A 46 2.95 2.86 -4.62
N ALA A 47 2.46 1.65 -4.91
CA ALA A 47 1.84 0.79 -3.90
C ALA A 47 2.84 0.43 -2.78
N LEU A 48 4.10 0.14 -3.13
CA LEU A 48 5.17 -0.10 -2.16
C LEU A 48 5.48 1.16 -1.32
N GLU A 49 5.55 2.34 -1.93
CA GLU A 49 5.76 3.61 -1.21
C GLU A 49 4.61 3.91 -0.22
N ASP A 50 3.37 3.69 -0.64
CA ASP A 50 2.19 3.88 0.20
C ASP A 50 2.17 2.89 1.38
N ALA A 51 2.60 1.64 1.16
CA ALA A 51 2.77 0.64 2.21
C ALA A 51 3.88 1.01 3.21
N GLU A 52 5.04 1.46 2.73
CA GLU A 52 6.14 1.93 3.57
C GLU A 52 5.76 3.17 4.39
N LYS A 53 4.97 4.07 3.80
CA LYS A 53 4.42 5.23 4.51
C LYS A 53 3.49 4.78 5.63
N ALA A 54 2.55 3.86 5.36
CA ALA A 54 1.64 3.34 6.39
C ALA A 54 2.38 2.62 7.53
N ILE A 55 3.47 1.90 7.23
CA ILE A 55 4.31 1.26 8.25
C ILE A 55 5.02 2.29 9.13
N ARG A 56 5.54 3.38 8.54
CA ARG A 56 6.11 4.49 9.31
C ARG A 56 5.08 5.15 10.22
N GLU A 57 3.90 5.45 9.70
CA GLU A 57 2.80 6.00 10.49
C GLU A 57 2.39 5.06 11.63
N ALA A 58 2.29 3.74 11.38
CA ALA A 58 2.01 2.76 12.42
C ALA A 58 3.11 2.73 13.49
N ARG A 59 4.36 2.92 13.10
CA ARG A 59 5.50 3.01 14.03
C ARG A 59 5.46 4.28 14.88
N ASP A 60 5.06 5.41 14.30
CA ASP A 60 4.88 6.67 15.03
C ASP A 60 3.77 6.54 16.10
N TYR A 61 2.81 5.65 15.89
CA TYR A 61 1.81 5.26 16.90
C TYR A 61 2.28 4.16 17.86
N GLU A 62 3.57 3.82 17.87
CA GLU A 62 4.17 2.82 18.75
C GLU A 62 3.56 1.42 18.57
N ALA A 63 3.12 1.07 17.35
CA ALA A 63 2.49 -0.23 17.07
C ALA A 63 3.40 -1.43 17.34
N GLU A 64 4.73 -1.25 17.30
CA GLU A 64 5.70 -2.28 17.70
C GLU A 64 5.57 -2.67 19.19
N ILE A 65 5.02 -1.80 20.03
CA ILE A 65 4.80 -2.04 21.47
C ILE A 65 3.35 -2.49 21.73
N TYR A 66 2.37 -1.76 21.19
CA TYR A 66 0.96 -1.92 21.56
C TYR A 66 0.14 -2.82 20.62
N ALA A 67 0.67 -3.16 19.44
CA ALA A 67 0.05 -4.07 18.47
C ALA A 67 1.10 -4.91 17.72
N PRO A 68 1.98 -5.64 18.45
CA PRO A 68 3.17 -6.26 17.86
C PRO A 68 2.85 -7.31 16.80
N GLU A 69 1.77 -8.09 16.99
CA GLU A 69 1.36 -9.15 16.06
C GLU A 69 0.87 -8.58 14.73
N GLU A 70 0.03 -7.53 14.78
CA GLU A 70 -0.45 -6.89 13.56
C GLU A 70 0.66 -6.12 12.85
N PHE A 71 1.57 -5.52 13.61
CA PHE A 71 2.71 -4.80 13.05
C PHE A 71 3.72 -5.75 12.40
N SER A 72 4.02 -6.90 13.01
CA SER A 72 4.89 -7.91 12.39
C SER A 72 4.29 -8.45 11.10
N LEU A 73 2.98 -8.72 11.08
CA LEU A 73 2.30 -9.18 9.87
C LEU A 73 2.34 -8.12 8.74
N ALA A 74 2.25 -6.83 9.07
CA ALA A 74 2.40 -5.77 8.08
C ALA A 74 3.81 -5.74 7.46
N LEU A 75 4.85 -5.93 8.30
CA LEU A 75 6.23 -6.01 7.85
C LEU A 75 6.48 -7.25 6.97
N GLU A 76 5.88 -8.39 7.32
CA GLU A 76 5.94 -9.62 6.53
C GLU A 76 5.34 -9.42 5.14
N TYR A 77 4.16 -8.81 5.03
CA TYR A 77 3.57 -8.51 3.72
C TYR A 77 4.42 -7.54 2.90
N LEU A 78 5.01 -6.52 3.53
CA LEU A 78 5.92 -5.60 2.82
C LEU A 78 7.17 -6.33 2.33
N ALA A 79 7.74 -7.22 3.14
CA ALA A 79 8.91 -8.00 2.75
C ALA A 79 8.59 -8.91 1.55
N GLN A 80 7.45 -9.60 1.58
CA GLN A 80 6.97 -10.42 0.46
C GLN A 80 6.76 -9.57 -0.80
N ALA A 81 6.12 -8.39 -0.69
CA ALA A 81 5.92 -7.48 -1.82
C ALA A 81 7.25 -7.02 -2.42
N LYS A 82 8.26 -6.74 -1.59
CA LYS A 82 9.60 -6.33 -2.04
C LYS A 82 10.36 -7.47 -2.72
N ASP A 83 10.22 -8.69 -2.23
CA ASP A 83 10.87 -9.84 -2.83
C ASP A 83 10.23 -10.18 -4.18
N GLU A 84 8.90 -10.12 -4.29
CA GLU A 84 8.19 -10.25 -5.56
C GLU A 84 8.56 -9.14 -6.56
N ALA A 85 8.74 -7.91 -6.09
CA ALA A 85 9.20 -6.80 -6.94
C ALA A 85 10.62 -7.03 -7.48
N LYS A 86 11.52 -7.64 -6.70
CA LYS A 86 12.86 -8.03 -7.18
C LYS A 86 12.77 -9.13 -8.23
N LEU A 87 11.93 -10.14 -8.01
CA LEU A 87 11.70 -11.23 -8.97
C LEU A 87 11.14 -10.69 -10.29
N PHE A 88 10.18 -9.77 -10.23
CA PHE A 88 9.63 -9.08 -11.41
C PHE A 88 10.72 -8.34 -12.19
N ARG A 89 11.58 -7.57 -11.51
CA ARG A 89 12.69 -6.83 -12.14
C ARG A 89 13.73 -7.76 -12.77
N ALA A 90 14.05 -8.88 -12.12
CA ALA A 90 14.97 -9.87 -12.68
C ALA A 90 14.38 -10.52 -13.94
N ALA A 91 13.09 -10.89 -13.90
CA ALA A 91 12.39 -11.52 -15.03
C ALA A 91 12.21 -10.58 -16.24
N THR A 92 12.09 -9.27 -16.02
CA THR A 92 12.00 -8.27 -17.09
C THR A 92 13.35 -7.96 -17.74
N GLN A 93 14.48 -8.22 -17.06
CA GLN A 93 15.83 -8.05 -17.61
C GLN A 93 16.28 -9.25 -18.46
N GLU A 94 15.82 -10.47 -18.17
CA GLU A 94 16.03 -11.62 -19.04
C GLU A 94 15.11 -11.55 -20.27
N LYS A 95 15.66 -11.08 -21.39
CA LYS A 95 15.01 -11.03 -22.71
C LYS A 95 14.58 -12.42 -23.19
N GLY A 96 13.43 -12.92 -22.74
CA GLY A 96 12.88 -14.18 -23.26
C GLY A 96 11.69 -14.79 -22.51
N GLY A 97 11.41 -14.40 -21.27
CA GLY A 97 10.38 -15.03 -20.44
C GLY A 97 8.96 -14.49 -20.67
N HIS A 98 8.04 -15.39 -20.99
CA HIS A 98 6.59 -15.28 -21.18
C HIS A 98 5.83 -14.08 -20.57
N LEU A 99 5.13 -13.33 -21.44
CA LEU A 99 4.17 -12.25 -21.14
C LEU A 99 3.03 -12.62 -20.16
N PHE A 100 2.82 -13.91 -19.90
CA PHE A 100 1.77 -14.37 -18.99
C PHE A 100 2.21 -14.41 -17.53
N SER A 101 3.51 -14.50 -17.22
CA SER A 101 4.00 -14.51 -15.83
C SER A 101 4.27 -13.11 -15.27
N ALA A 102 4.66 -12.14 -16.11
CA ALA A 102 4.96 -10.78 -15.67
C ALA A 102 3.70 -10.04 -15.18
N ARG A 103 2.56 -10.26 -15.84
CA ARG A 103 1.27 -9.65 -15.47
C ARG A 103 0.77 -10.18 -14.13
N THR A 104 0.88 -11.48 -13.89
CA THR A 104 0.48 -12.09 -12.62
C THR A 104 1.40 -11.69 -11.47
N SER A 105 2.71 -11.52 -11.70
CA SER A 105 3.64 -11.04 -10.67
C SER A 105 3.45 -9.56 -10.33
N GLY A 106 3.16 -8.68 -11.29
CA GLY A 106 2.92 -7.26 -11.02
C GLY A 106 1.64 -7.01 -10.22
N GLU A 107 0.58 -7.76 -10.51
CA GLU A 107 -0.68 -7.76 -9.74
C GLU A 107 -0.46 -8.31 -8.33
N ALA A 108 0.40 -9.34 -8.16
CA ALA A 108 0.77 -9.88 -6.85
C ALA A 108 1.56 -8.88 -5.98
N VAL A 109 2.51 -8.13 -6.56
CA VAL A 109 3.25 -7.08 -5.82
C VAL A 109 2.29 -6.01 -5.29
N SER A 110 1.40 -5.50 -6.14
CA SER A 110 0.42 -4.49 -5.74
C SER A 110 -0.53 -5.02 -4.66
N LEU A 111 -1.03 -6.25 -4.80
CA LEU A 111 -1.90 -6.86 -3.79
C LEU A 111 -1.20 -7.05 -2.44
N LEU A 112 0.05 -7.51 -2.43
CA LEU A 112 0.83 -7.68 -1.20
C LEU A 112 1.17 -6.33 -0.56
N ALA A 113 1.50 -5.31 -1.37
CA ALA A 113 1.74 -3.96 -0.89
C ALA A 113 0.48 -3.32 -0.29
N GLU A 114 -0.68 -3.47 -0.93
CA GLU A 114 -1.95 -3.01 -0.38
C GLU A 114 -2.31 -3.75 0.91
N LYS A 115 -2.11 -5.07 0.96
CA LYS A 115 -2.27 -5.83 2.22
C LYS A 115 -1.35 -5.32 3.33
N ALA A 116 -0.08 -5.05 3.02
CA ALA A 116 0.86 -4.45 3.98
C ALA A 116 0.38 -3.09 4.47
N GLN A 117 -0.11 -2.23 3.56
CA GLN A 117 -0.64 -0.91 3.88
C GLN A 117 -1.83 -0.99 4.85
N TYR A 118 -2.84 -1.80 4.53
CA TYR A 118 -4.04 -1.92 5.38
C TYR A 118 -3.75 -2.65 6.69
N GLN A 119 -2.86 -3.65 6.68
CA GLN A 119 -2.41 -4.31 7.89
C GLN A 119 -1.66 -3.35 8.82
N ALA A 120 -0.82 -2.45 8.27
CA ALA A 120 -0.16 -1.40 9.04
C ALA A 120 -1.17 -0.41 9.65
N LYS A 121 -2.23 -0.04 8.91
CA LYS A 121 -3.32 0.79 9.44
C LYS A 121 -4.07 0.09 10.59
N VAL A 122 -4.31 -1.21 10.48
CA VAL A 122 -4.89 -2.01 11.59
C VAL A 122 -3.95 -1.99 12.81
N ALA A 123 -2.66 -2.19 12.61
CA ALA A 123 -1.67 -2.15 13.69
C ALA A 123 -1.63 -0.78 14.39
N GLY A 124 -1.55 0.32 13.63
CA GLY A 124 -1.53 1.68 14.17
C GLY A 124 -2.81 2.04 14.92
N THR A 125 -3.98 1.70 14.37
CA THR A 125 -5.27 1.98 15.03
C THR A 125 -5.48 1.13 16.28
N LYS A 126 -5.03 -0.13 16.28
CA LYS A 126 -5.03 -0.98 17.49
C LYS A 126 -4.08 -0.43 18.56
N ALA A 127 -2.90 0.07 18.18
CA ALA A 127 -1.96 0.69 19.11
C ALA A 127 -2.57 1.90 19.83
N ILE A 128 -3.24 2.79 19.08
CA ILE A 128 -3.99 3.92 19.64
C ILE A 128 -5.09 3.44 20.60
N GLU A 129 -5.81 2.38 20.24
CA GLU A 129 -6.87 1.81 21.09
C GLU A 129 -6.33 1.29 22.43
N VAL A 130 -5.24 0.52 22.40
CA VAL A 130 -4.61 -0.03 23.61
C VAL A 130 -4.08 1.09 24.48
N LYS A 131 -3.32 2.03 23.91
CA LYS A 131 -2.79 3.20 24.64
C LYS A 131 -3.90 4.03 25.30
N ALA A 132 -4.97 4.32 24.56
CA ALA A 132 -6.12 5.03 25.12
C ALA A 132 -6.82 4.22 26.23
N THR A 133 -6.85 2.89 26.13
CA THR A 133 -7.44 2.02 27.15
C THR A 133 -6.64 2.04 28.45
N ASP A 134 -5.32 2.02 28.36
CA ASP A 134 -4.43 2.11 29.53
C ASP A 134 -4.56 3.48 30.22
N GLU A 135 -4.62 4.56 29.43
CA GLU A 135 -4.87 5.92 29.94
C GLU A 135 -6.26 6.06 30.59
N ILE A 136 -7.31 5.51 29.97
CA ILE A 136 -8.67 5.48 30.54
C ILE A 136 -8.67 4.74 31.87
N THR A 137 -7.99 3.60 31.95
CA THR A 137 -7.90 2.79 33.17
C THR A 137 -7.21 3.58 34.28
N THR A 138 -6.12 4.26 33.95
CA THR A 138 -5.38 5.13 34.86
C THR A 138 -6.23 6.30 35.35
N ILE A 139 -6.93 7.01 34.45
CA ILE A 139 -7.81 8.13 34.82
C ILE A 139 -8.96 7.65 35.71
N LYS A 140 -9.57 6.49 35.40
CA LYS A 140 -10.62 5.91 36.25
C LYS A 140 -10.10 5.60 37.65
N ALA A 141 -8.90 5.03 37.76
CA ALA A 141 -8.27 4.79 39.05
C ALA A 141 -8.02 6.09 39.83
N LEU A 142 -7.53 7.14 39.17
CA LEU A 142 -7.34 8.47 39.78
C LEU A 142 -8.66 9.09 40.24
N ILE A 143 -9.73 8.98 39.44
CA ILE A 143 -11.06 9.45 39.84
C ILE A 143 -11.49 8.72 41.12
N THR A 144 -11.42 7.39 41.14
CA THR A 144 -11.76 6.59 42.33
C THR A 144 -10.93 6.98 43.55
N ASP A 145 -9.62 7.17 43.38
CA ASP A 145 -8.73 7.58 44.46
C ASP A 145 -9.11 8.96 45.02
N THR A 146 -9.42 9.93 44.15
CA THR A 146 -9.90 11.24 44.63
C THR A 146 -11.20 11.13 45.41
N PHE A 147 -12.11 10.23 45.09
CA PHE A 147 -13.34 10.04 45.87
C PHE A 147 -13.11 9.35 47.23
N ASN A 148 -12.09 8.50 47.33
CA ASN A 148 -11.77 7.75 48.55
C ASN A 148 -10.91 8.55 49.54
N THR A 149 -10.07 9.46 49.05
CA THR A 149 -9.10 10.22 49.87
C THR A 149 -9.63 11.56 50.37
N THR A 150 -10.61 12.17 49.69
CA THR A 150 -11.19 13.45 50.14
C THR A 150 -12.50 13.22 50.90
N VAL A 151 -12.55 13.67 52.16
CA VAL A 151 -13.76 13.62 53.01
C VAL A 151 -14.93 14.40 52.37
N ASP A 152 -14.60 15.43 51.57
CA ASP A 152 -15.59 16.21 50.82
C ASP A 152 -15.91 15.56 49.46
N ARG A 153 -17.16 15.09 49.31
CA ARG A 153 -17.66 14.43 48.09
C ARG A 153 -18.08 15.42 47.00
N ARG A 154 -17.86 16.72 47.19
CA ARG A 154 -18.17 17.76 46.20
C ARG A 154 -17.34 17.63 44.93
N PHE A 155 -17.91 18.03 43.80
CA PHE A 155 -17.18 18.07 42.54
C PHE A 155 -16.10 19.17 42.61
N THR A 156 -14.83 18.77 42.63
CA THR A 156 -13.69 19.69 42.65
C THR A 156 -13.19 19.96 41.23
N PRO A 157 -12.47 21.07 40.97
CA PRO A 157 -11.89 21.34 39.65
C PRO A 157 -11.00 20.20 39.13
N THR A 158 -10.30 19.49 40.03
CA THR A 158 -9.51 18.31 39.68
C THR A 158 -10.40 17.17 39.18
N ARG A 159 -11.54 16.91 39.83
CA ARG A 159 -12.50 15.88 39.40
C ARG A 159 -13.09 16.24 38.03
N GLU A 160 -13.51 17.50 37.83
CA GLU A 160 -14.00 17.99 36.53
C GLU A 160 -12.98 17.78 35.42
N ARG A 161 -11.72 18.14 35.67
CA ARG A 161 -10.63 17.91 34.72
C ARG A 161 -10.47 16.43 34.38
N LEU A 162 -10.43 15.55 35.37
CA LEU A 162 -10.28 14.11 35.15
C LEU A 162 -11.46 13.50 34.36
N PHE A 163 -12.70 13.94 34.62
CA PHE A 163 -13.86 13.52 33.82
C PHE A 163 -13.80 14.07 32.38
N GLY A 164 -13.31 15.30 32.21
CA GLY A 164 -13.05 15.88 30.88
C GLY A 164 -12.00 15.06 30.12
N GLU A 165 -10.86 14.80 30.73
CA GLU A 165 -9.79 13.96 30.16
C GLU A 165 -10.31 12.55 29.84
N LEU A 166 -11.09 11.93 30.72
CA LEU A 166 -11.71 10.63 30.48
C LEU A 166 -12.58 10.63 29.22
N SER A 167 -13.46 11.62 29.07
CA SER A 167 -14.33 11.77 27.90
C SER A 167 -13.53 11.88 26.60
N THR A 168 -12.45 12.69 26.61
CA THR A 168 -11.59 12.83 25.43
C THR A 168 -10.91 11.53 25.04
N LYS A 169 -10.40 10.75 26.01
CA LYS A 169 -9.76 9.46 25.74
C LYS A 169 -10.75 8.41 25.26
N GLU A 170 -11.98 8.41 25.80
CA GLU A 170 -13.04 7.53 25.31
C GLU A 170 -13.45 7.86 23.86
N ALA A 171 -13.47 9.13 23.47
CA ALA A 171 -13.67 9.55 22.10
C ALA A 171 -12.54 9.06 21.17
N VAL A 172 -11.28 9.26 21.56
CA VAL A 172 -10.11 8.76 20.81
C VAL A 172 -10.19 7.25 20.60
N ARG A 173 -10.51 6.48 21.66
CA ARG A 173 -10.67 5.03 21.56
C ARG A 173 -11.81 4.64 20.60
N SER A 174 -12.92 5.36 20.63
CA SER A 174 -14.08 5.12 19.75
C SER A 174 -13.74 5.38 18.28
N GLU A 175 -13.01 6.45 17.99
CA GLU A 175 -12.55 6.79 16.63
C GLU A 175 -11.53 5.77 16.12
N ALA A 176 -10.56 5.38 16.95
CA ALA A 176 -9.58 4.35 16.62
C ALA A 176 -10.26 3.02 16.25
N ARG A 177 -11.30 2.60 17.00
CA ARG A 177 -12.09 1.41 16.69
C ARG A 177 -12.80 1.50 15.34
N LYS A 178 -13.38 2.66 15.00
CA LYS A 178 -14.04 2.86 13.70
C LYS A 178 -13.02 2.78 12.55
N ALA A 179 -11.88 3.44 12.69
CA ALA A 179 -10.80 3.41 11.71
C ALA A 179 -10.25 1.99 11.53
N ARG A 180 -10.07 1.25 12.63
CA ARG A 180 -9.67 -0.16 12.61
C ARG A 180 -10.67 -1.02 11.86
N ALA A 181 -11.96 -0.90 12.15
CA ALA A 181 -13.01 -1.68 11.48
C ALA A 181 -13.04 -1.42 9.96
N GLN A 182 -12.80 -0.17 9.54
CA GLN A 182 -12.67 0.18 8.13
C GLN A 182 -11.44 -0.48 7.49
N ALA A 183 -10.28 -0.41 8.14
CA ALA A 183 -9.05 -1.02 7.65
C ALA A 183 -9.16 -2.56 7.57
N GLU A 184 -9.77 -3.20 8.58
CA GLU A 184 -10.05 -4.65 8.56
C GLU A 184 -11.02 -5.03 7.45
N SER A 185 -12.04 -4.20 7.17
CA SER A 185 -12.98 -4.44 6.07
C SER A 185 -12.28 -4.42 4.71
N GLU A 186 -11.40 -3.45 4.48
CA GLU A 186 -10.60 -3.35 3.27
C GLU A 186 -9.63 -4.54 3.15
N LEU A 187 -8.95 -4.92 4.24
CA LEU A 187 -8.08 -6.10 4.28
C LEU A 187 -8.84 -7.40 3.93
N ARG A 188 -10.07 -7.56 4.46
CA ARG A 188 -10.94 -8.70 4.13
C ARG A 188 -11.30 -8.70 2.65
N ARG A 189 -11.62 -7.54 2.06
CA ARG A 189 -11.91 -7.42 0.62
C ARG A 189 -10.71 -7.88 -0.21
N LEU A 190 -9.52 -7.35 0.08
CA LEU A 190 -8.27 -7.71 -0.63
C LEU A 190 -7.90 -9.20 -0.47
N THR A 191 -8.24 -9.80 0.68
CA THR A 191 -8.01 -11.22 0.92
C THR A 191 -8.93 -12.10 0.08
N LEU A 192 -10.20 -11.70 -0.08
CA LEU A 192 -11.17 -12.40 -0.91
C LEU A 192 -10.84 -12.25 -2.40
N GLU A 193 -10.44 -11.06 -2.85
CA GLU A 193 -10.00 -10.81 -4.23
C GLU A 193 -8.82 -11.73 -4.60
N GLY A 194 -7.84 -11.88 -3.70
CA GLY A 194 -6.71 -12.80 -3.88
C GLY A 194 -7.05 -14.30 -3.89
N GLN A 195 -8.25 -14.71 -3.45
CA GLN A 195 -8.70 -16.11 -3.51
C GLN A 195 -9.46 -16.46 -4.80
N THR A 196 -9.88 -15.46 -5.59
CA THR A 196 -10.75 -15.66 -6.75
C THR A 196 -10.04 -15.95 -8.08
N THR A 197 -8.71 -16.11 -8.09
CA THR A 197 -7.96 -16.52 -9.30
C THR A 197 -7.55 -17.99 -9.20
N PRO A 198 -8.40 -18.97 -9.54
CA PRO A 198 -7.89 -20.29 -9.88
C PRO A 198 -7.02 -20.14 -11.13
N ALA A 199 -5.81 -20.71 -11.08
CA ALA A 199 -4.93 -20.78 -12.24
C ALA A 199 -5.70 -21.42 -13.42
N PRO A 200 -5.69 -20.85 -14.64
CA PRO A 200 -6.24 -21.52 -15.79
C PRO A 200 -5.47 -22.83 -16.00
N GLN A 201 -6.17 -23.96 -15.94
CA GLN A 201 -5.67 -25.28 -16.34
C GLN A 201 -5.51 -25.35 -17.85
#